data_AF-A0A4D6H9U7-F1
#
_entry.id   AF-A0A4D6H9U7-F1
#
_cell.length_a   1.000
_cell.length_b   1.000
_cell.length_c   1.000
_cell.angle_alpha   90.00
_cell.angle_beta   90.00
_cell.angle_gamma   90.00
#
_symmetry.space_group_name_H-M   'P 1'
#
loop_
_entity.id
_entity.type
_entity.pdbx_description
1 polymer ?
#
loop_
_entity_poly.entity_id
_entity_poly.type
_entity_poly.pdbx_seq_one_letter_code
_entity_poly.pdbx_strand_id
1 'polypeptide(L)'
;MKPESLLDKLTRNQVAFAHEPVSNSRWWMLRTLPALQYLGIDHFTFPTSWRQLAQGGSQYDYLDYEYHVTGNMELPDGADLCVITNEHYETETSYSIEHLVNRFTSREGTLVVIADSPQFTPIGGQRPLYQEQFTERIGSVESFYEAFKQQYRRYDWDMPLIDTKNVFIQDNANLYELVAGESLSRAEQLFDVLPDAPYLPLYSVFSDIFARPDEYGSVPLNTEDEVPGLGRWLRRRIEWDRQTGTSIARELNRAVSRDGSVFDPSYARRSPAMQNARDSTSKLDPQDNPIDARYQDFLMTEAL
;
A
#
# COMPACT_ATOMS: atom_id res chain seq x y z
N MET A 1 4.98 -17.49 -11.64
CA MET A 1 6.09 -16.63 -12.10
C MET A 1 6.80 -16.19 -10.83
N LYS A 2 8.13 -16.21 -10.77
CA LYS A 2 8.83 -15.72 -9.58
C LYS A 2 8.79 -14.18 -9.53
N PRO A 3 8.78 -13.55 -8.35
CA PRO A 3 8.88 -12.09 -8.20
C PRO A 3 10.08 -11.49 -8.95
N GLU A 4 11.25 -12.12 -8.90
CA GLU A 4 12.45 -11.70 -9.65
C GLU A 4 12.16 -11.58 -11.16
N SER A 5 11.51 -12.59 -11.74
CA SER A 5 11.14 -12.58 -13.16
C SER A 5 10.05 -11.56 -13.50
N LEU A 6 9.27 -11.12 -12.50
CA LEU A 6 8.28 -10.07 -12.66
C LEU A 6 8.95 -8.69 -12.62
N LEU A 7 9.88 -8.47 -11.70
CA LEU A 7 10.71 -7.27 -11.67
C LEU A 7 11.46 -7.09 -12.99
N ASP A 8 12.14 -8.14 -13.46
CA ASP A 8 12.82 -8.11 -14.75
C ASP A 8 11.88 -7.67 -15.89
N LYS A 9 10.63 -8.13 -15.89
CA LYS A 9 9.65 -7.70 -16.90
C LYS A 9 9.23 -6.25 -16.74
N LEU A 10 9.07 -5.80 -15.49
CA LEU A 10 8.66 -4.43 -15.19
C LEU A 10 9.73 -3.41 -15.55
N THR A 11 11.01 -3.78 -15.56
CA THR A 11 12.14 -2.85 -15.78
C THR A 11 12.89 -3.08 -17.09
N ARG A 12 12.44 -4.05 -17.91
CA ARG A 12 13.12 -4.39 -19.18
C ARG A 12 12.94 -3.36 -20.29
N ASN A 13 11.81 -2.65 -20.31
CA ASN A 13 11.45 -1.71 -21.37
C ASN A 13 11.31 -0.30 -20.82
N GLN A 14 11.21 0.68 -21.72
CA GLN A 14 11.06 2.10 -21.36
C GLN A 14 9.76 2.35 -20.58
N VAL A 15 8.70 1.66 -20.99
CA VAL A 15 7.40 1.68 -20.32
C VAL A 15 6.96 0.23 -20.08
N ALA A 16 6.47 -0.07 -18.89
CA ALA A 16 5.79 -1.32 -18.58
C ALA A 16 4.34 -1.02 -18.22
N PHE A 17 3.38 -1.74 -18.80
CA PHE A 17 1.96 -1.49 -18.58
C PHE A 17 1.26 -2.71 -17.98
N ALA A 18 0.57 -2.49 -16.86
CA ALA A 18 -0.35 -3.44 -16.27
C ALA A 18 -1.70 -2.79 -15.97
N HIS A 19 -2.75 -3.61 -15.89
CA HIS A 19 -4.09 -3.13 -15.55
C HIS A 19 -4.71 -3.88 -14.37
N GLU A 20 -5.55 -3.18 -13.62
CA GLU A 20 -6.40 -3.69 -12.56
C GLU A 20 -7.67 -4.30 -13.17
N PRO A 21 -7.91 -5.63 -13.09
CA PRO A 21 -9.02 -6.27 -13.80
C PRO A 21 -10.38 -6.12 -13.15
N VAL A 22 -10.47 -5.56 -11.94
CA VAL A 22 -11.70 -5.59 -11.14
C VAL A 22 -12.70 -4.51 -11.56
N SER A 23 -13.99 -4.83 -11.65
CA SER A 23 -15.04 -3.84 -11.90
C SER A 23 -15.16 -2.87 -10.70
N ASN A 24 -15.11 -1.56 -10.96
CA ASN A 24 -14.83 -0.48 -9.99
C ASN A 24 -13.35 -0.32 -9.55
N SER A 25 -12.41 -0.87 -10.31
CA SER A 25 -10.95 -0.76 -10.16
C SER A 25 -10.45 0.64 -9.80
N ARG A 26 -11.08 1.72 -10.30
CA ARG A 26 -10.72 3.12 -10.00
C ARG A 26 -10.52 3.42 -8.51
N TRP A 27 -11.17 2.66 -7.62
CA TRP A 27 -11.00 2.82 -6.19
C TRP A 27 -9.90 1.95 -5.63
N TRP A 28 -9.68 0.71 -6.08
CA TRP A 28 -8.86 -0.27 -5.35
C TRP A 28 -7.39 -0.33 -5.80
N MET A 29 -6.95 0.59 -6.64
CA MET A 29 -5.65 0.51 -7.29
C MET A 29 -4.45 0.53 -6.34
N LEU A 30 -4.55 1.22 -5.20
CA LEU A 30 -3.42 1.34 -4.26
C LEU A 30 -3.14 0.05 -3.48
N ARG A 31 -4.01 -0.96 -3.58
CA ARG A 31 -3.74 -2.31 -3.06
C ARG A 31 -2.51 -2.98 -3.72
N THR A 32 -2.14 -2.53 -4.92
CA THR A 32 -0.98 -3.01 -5.70
C THR A 32 0.34 -2.44 -5.20
N LEU A 33 0.31 -1.32 -4.48
CA LEU A 33 1.48 -0.55 -4.08
C LEU A 33 2.50 -1.40 -3.29
N PRO A 34 2.11 -2.19 -2.26
CA PRO A 34 3.05 -3.08 -1.57
C PRO A 34 3.74 -4.09 -2.45
N ALA A 35 3.01 -4.69 -3.39
CA ALA A 35 3.61 -5.67 -4.29
C ALA A 35 4.70 -5.04 -5.14
N LEU A 36 4.50 -3.81 -5.61
CA LEU A 36 5.46 -3.07 -6.42
C LEU A 36 6.66 -2.60 -5.59
N GLN A 37 6.43 -2.10 -4.38
CA GLN A 37 7.52 -1.71 -3.48
C GLN A 37 8.37 -2.91 -3.08
N TYR A 38 7.75 -4.07 -2.78
CA TYR A 38 8.49 -5.29 -2.43
C TYR A 38 9.25 -5.89 -3.63
N LEU A 39 8.92 -5.49 -4.86
CA LEU A 39 9.73 -5.80 -6.04
C LEU A 39 10.92 -4.84 -6.18
N GLY A 40 11.03 -3.78 -5.39
CA GLY A 40 12.13 -2.81 -5.43
C GLY A 40 11.83 -1.53 -6.21
N ILE A 41 10.55 -1.23 -6.50
CA ILE A 41 10.18 0.07 -7.06
C ILE A 41 9.91 1.03 -5.90
N ASP A 42 10.73 2.08 -5.77
CA ASP A 42 10.67 2.98 -4.62
C ASP A 42 10.08 4.36 -4.91
N HIS A 43 9.92 4.74 -6.18
CA HIS A 43 9.32 6.02 -6.56
C HIS A 43 7.91 5.82 -7.11
N PHE A 44 6.94 6.55 -6.56
CA PHE A 44 5.54 6.46 -6.97
C PHE A 44 4.92 7.83 -7.23
N THR A 45 4.01 7.87 -8.19
CA THR A 45 3.08 8.98 -8.37
C THR A 45 1.67 8.48 -8.64
N PHE A 46 0.70 9.19 -8.05
CA PHE A 46 -0.73 8.94 -8.17
C PHE A 46 -1.45 10.15 -7.56
N PRO A 47 -2.78 10.30 -7.75
CA PRO A 47 -3.49 11.50 -7.32
C PRO A 47 -3.28 11.82 -5.83
N THR A 48 -2.80 13.02 -5.52
CA THR A 48 -2.48 13.45 -4.14
C THR A 48 -3.66 13.30 -3.19
N SER A 49 -4.88 13.52 -3.69
CA SER A 49 -6.12 13.35 -2.93
C SER A 49 -6.37 11.92 -2.44
N TRP A 50 -5.62 10.92 -2.93
CA TRP A 50 -5.73 9.53 -2.48
C TRP A 50 -4.90 9.25 -1.22
N ARG A 51 -4.01 10.17 -0.84
CA ARG A 51 -3.23 10.15 0.41
C ARG A 51 -3.86 11.02 1.51
N GLN A 52 -4.79 11.90 1.16
CA GLN A 52 -5.39 12.86 2.08
C GLN A 52 -6.72 12.36 2.65
N LEU A 53 -6.97 12.64 3.94
CA LEU A 53 -8.27 12.38 4.57
C LEU A 53 -9.27 13.50 4.24
N ALA A 54 -8.84 14.75 4.42
CA ALA A 54 -9.58 15.96 4.06
C ALA A 54 -8.86 16.72 2.94
N GLN A 55 -9.62 17.52 2.17
CA GLN A 55 -9.07 18.28 1.06
C GLN A 55 -8.00 19.27 1.56
N GLY A 56 -6.79 19.18 1.01
CA GLY A 56 -5.67 20.04 1.43
C GLY A 56 -5.06 19.68 2.79
N GLY A 57 -5.50 18.58 3.41
CA GLY A 57 -4.94 18.09 4.67
C GLY A 57 -3.64 17.30 4.51
N SER A 58 -3.17 16.78 5.63
CA SER A 58 -2.01 15.88 5.72
C SER A 58 -2.17 14.65 4.84
N GLN A 59 -1.04 14.12 4.37
CA GLN A 59 -0.95 12.94 3.51
C GLN A 59 -0.45 11.76 4.34
N TYR A 60 -1.11 10.61 4.19
CA TYR A 60 -0.78 9.39 4.92
C TYR A 60 -0.60 8.22 3.95
N ASP A 61 0.37 7.36 4.26
CA ASP A 61 0.51 6.05 3.65
C ASP A 61 1.13 5.04 4.64
N TYR A 62 1.13 3.76 4.30
CA TYR A 62 1.64 2.70 5.18
C TYR A 62 3.01 2.13 4.77
N LEU A 63 3.62 2.64 3.69
CA LEU A 63 4.93 2.20 3.19
C LEU A 63 5.89 3.39 3.08
N ASP A 64 7.18 3.11 3.26
CA ASP A 64 8.27 4.06 3.08
C ASP A 64 8.77 4.06 1.64
N TYR A 65 8.08 4.83 0.79
CA TYR A 65 8.46 5.05 -0.60
C TYR A 65 8.49 6.56 -0.90
N GLU A 66 9.20 6.94 -1.95
CA GLU A 66 9.24 8.33 -2.39
C GLU A 66 8.01 8.68 -3.22
N TYR A 67 7.12 9.47 -2.65
CA TYR A 67 5.96 10.01 -3.36
C TYR A 67 6.31 11.28 -4.13
N HIS A 68 5.95 11.30 -5.42
CA HIS A 68 6.19 12.42 -6.31
C HIS A 68 4.90 12.99 -6.88
N VAL A 69 4.77 14.33 -6.88
CA VAL A 69 3.62 15.02 -7.49
C VAL A 69 3.89 15.18 -8.99
N THR A 70 2.98 14.69 -9.82
CA THR A 70 3.11 14.55 -11.29
C THR A 70 3.69 15.76 -12.03
N GLY A 71 3.52 17.00 -11.54
CA GLY A 71 4.04 18.23 -12.17
C GLY A 71 5.40 18.75 -11.67
N ASN A 72 5.98 18.17 -10.62
CA ASN A 72 7.22 18.66 -9.99
C ASN A 72 8.08 17.48 -9.47
N MET A 73 8.54 16.63 -10.39
CA MET A 73 9.26 15.41 -10.06
C MET A 73 10.74 15.49 -10.46
N GLU A 74 11.59 15.62 -9.45
CA GLU A 74 13.03 15.39 -9.56
C GLU A 74 13.30 13.93 -9.21
N LEU A 75 13.65 13.12 -10.21
CA LEU A 75 14.00 11.72 -10.00
C LEU A 75 15.51 11.57 -10.23
N PRO A 76 16.18 10.71 -9.46
CA PRO A 76 17.56 10.32 -9.74
C PRO A 76 17.70 9.79 -11.18
N ASP A 77 18.89 9.93 -11.76
CA ASP A 77 19.19 9.36 -13.07
C ASP A 77 19.06 7.82 -13.00
N GLY A 78 18.35 7.23 -13.97
CA GLY A 78 18.10 5.80 -14.03
C GLY A 78 17.05 5.26 -13.05
N ALA A 79 16.39 6.12 -12.27
CA ALA A 79 15.33 5.69 -11.35
C ALA A 79 14.07 5.23 -12.07
N ASP A 80 13.51 4.11 -11.61
CA ASP A 80 12.19 3.64 -12.03
C ASP A 80 11.08 4.46 -11.36
N LEU A 81 9.99 4.73 -12.08
CA LEU A 81 8.81 5.40 -11.55
C LEU A 81 7.57 4.56 -11.78
N CYS A 82 6.82 4.27 -10.72
CA CYS A 82 5.48 3.71 -10.86
C CYS A 82 4.40 4.80 -10.83
N VAL A 83 3.56 4.81 -11.85
CA VAL A 83 2.37 5.64 -11.95
C VAL A 83 1.14 4.78 -11.74
N ILE A 84 0.34 5.09 -10.71
CA ILE A 84 -0.97 4.47 -10.49
C ILE A 84 -2.05 5.49 -10.84
N THR A 85 -2.76 5.28 -11.95
CA THR A 85 -3.73 6.24 -12.50
C THR A 85 -4.96 5.56 -13.05
N ASN A 86 -6.01 6.31 -13.36
CA ASN A 86 -7.20 5.78 -14.00
C ASN A 86 -7.67 6.70 -15.12
N GLU A 87 -8.52 6.17 -16.00
CA GLU A 87 -9.08 6.90 -17.14
C GLU A 87 -9.73 8.23 -16.71
N HIS A 88 -10.43 8.23 -15.58
CA HIS A 88 -11.09 9.43 -15.05
C HIS A 88 -10.08 10.53 -14.68
N TYR A 89 -8.99 10.18 -14.00
CA TYR A 89 -7.96 11.14 -13.63
C TYR A 89 -7.25 11.69 -14.87
N GLU A 90 -6.97 10.82 -15.84
CA GLU A 90 -6.30 11.19 -17.09
C GLU A 90 -7.16 12.12 -17.96
N THR A 91 -8.49 11.91 -18.00
CA THR A 91 -9.38 12.63 -18.95
C THR A 91 -10.16 13.79 -18.33
N GLU A 92 -10.46 13.74 -17.03
CA GLU A 92 -11.32 14.72 -16.34
C GLU A 92 -10.52 15.69 -15.46
N THR A 93 -9.18 15.62 -15.47
CA THR A 93 -8.32 16.55 -14.73
C THR A 93 -7.28 17.18 -15.63
N SER A 94 -6.61 18.23 -15.14
CA SER A 94 -5.47 18.84 -15.84
C SER A 94 -4.19 18.00 -15.76
N TYR A 95 -4.23 16.86 -15.06
CA TYR A 95 -3.08 15.99 -14.84
C TYR A 95 -3.12 14.83 -15.83
N SER A 96 -2.06 14.70 -16.62
CA SER A 96 -1.87 13.61 -17.57
C SER A 96 -0.50 13.00 -17.40
N ILE A 97 -0.38 11.71 -17.63
CA ILE A 97 0.91 11.00 -17.62
C ILE A 97 1.69 11.15 -18.93
N GLU A 98 1.15 11.84 -19.95
CA GLU A 98 1.75 12.00 -21.29
C GLU A 98 3.21 12.46 -21.21
N HIS A 99 3.48 13.50 -20.42
CA HIS A 99 4.83 14.03 -20.24
C HIS A 99 5.79 13.03 -19.58
N LEU A 100 5.28 12.08 -18.76
CA LEU A 100 6.08 11.00 -18.19
C LEU A 100 6.40 9.94 -19.22
N VAL A 101 5.42 9.55 -20.03
CA VAL A 101 5.65 8.64 -21.15
C VAL A 101 6.74 9.22 -22.08
N ASN A 102 6.64 10.51 -22.42
CA ASN A 102 7.65 11.20 -23.23
C ASN A 102 9.03 11.26 -22.55
N ARG A 103 9.08 11.50 -21.24
CA ARG A 103 10.33 11.52 -20.47
C ARG A 103 11.04 10.17 -20.49
N PHE A 104 10.33 9.08 -20.20
CA PHE A 104 10.90 7.74 -20.03
C PHE A 104 11.17 7.01 -21.36
N THR A 105 10.53 7.43 -22.45
CA THR A 105 10.92 6.97 -23.81
C THR A 105 12.24 7.58 -24.29
N SER A 106 12.78 8.57 -23.58
CA SER A 106 13.99 9.32 -23.97
C SER A 106 15.11 9.29 -22.92
N ARG A 107 14.92 8.61 -21.78
CA ARG A 107 15.87 8.57 -20.65
C ARG A 107 16.04 7.14 -20.11
N GLU A 108 17.08 6.95 -19.29
CA GLU A 108 17.27 5.72 -18.53
C GLU A 108 16.26 5.61 -17.37
N GLY A 109 15.98 4.37 -16.95
CA GLY A 109 14.90 4.01 -16.03
C GLY A 109 13.63 3.56 -16.77
N THR A 110 12.69 2.99 -16.02
CA THR A 110 11.42 2.50 -16.56
C THR A 110 10.23 3.21 -15.92
N LEU A 111 9.25 3.56 -16.77
CA LEU A 111 7.93 3.98 -16.32
C LEU A 111 7.01 2.76 -16.19
N VAL A 112 6.68 2.37 -14.97
CA VAL A 112 5.66 1.35 -14.70
C VAL A 112 4.30 2.03 -14.59
N VAL A 113 3.35 1.69 -15.46
CA VAL A 113 2.00 2.25 -15.46
C VAL A 113 1.00 1.18 -15.03
N ILE A 114 0.31 1.45 -13.92
CA ILE A 114 -0.82 0.67 -13.43
C ILE A 114 -2.10 1.46 -13.70
N ALA A 115 -2.93 0.95 -14.61
CA ALA A 115 -4.19 1.58 -14.99
C ALA A 115 -5.42 0.77 -14.57
N ASP A 116 -6.59 1.41 -14.56
CA ASP A 116 -7.87 0.79 -14.20
C ASP A 116 -8.50 -0.01 -15.34
N SER A 117 -7.97 0.13 -16.56
CA SER A 117 -8.50 -0.47 -17.78
C SER A 117 -7.36 -0.92 -18.71
N PRO A 118 -7.50 -2.09 -19.39
CA PRO A 118 -6.57 -2.47 -20.45
C PRO A 118 -6.61 -1.51 -21.65
N GLN A 119 -7.65 -0.69 -21.81
CA GLN A 119 -7.79 0.26 -22.92
C GLN A 119 -7.29 1.67 -22.57
N PHE A 120 -6.65 1.83 -21.41
CA PHE A 120 -6.13 3.12 -20.96
C PHE A 120 -5.26 3.79 -22.02
N THR A 121 -5.62 5.02 -22.36
CA THR A 121 -4.96 5.83 -23.39
C THR A 121 -4.58 7.18 -22.77
N PRO A 122 -3.28 7.47 -22.57
CA PRO A 122 -2.86 8.79 -22.10
C PRO A 122 -3.37 9.90 -23.01
N ILE A 123 -3.56 11.11 -22.47
CA ILE A 123 -3.86 12.30 -23.29
C ILE A 123 -2.81 12.42 -24.42
N GLY A 124 -3.29 12.73 -25.63
CA GLY A 124 -2.44 12.80 -26.83
C GLY A 124 -2.16 11.45 -27.51
N GLY A 125 -2.44 10.33 -26.82
CA GLY A 125 -2.32 8.98 -27.36
C GLY A 125 -3.36 8.67 -28.44
N GLN A 126 -2.95 8.00 -29.52
CA GLN A 126 -3.86 7.57 -30.60
C GLN A 126 -4.41 6.16 -30.41
N ARG A 127 -3.82 5.39 -29.50
CA ARG A 127 -4.15 3.99 -29.21
C ARG A 127 -3.82 3.69 -27.74
N PRO A 128 -4.38 2.60 -27.18
CA PRO A 128 -4.08 2.18 -25.83
C PRO A 128 -2.57 2.00 -25.59
N LEU A 129 -2.10 2.38 -24.40
CA LEU A 129 -0.67 2.42 -24.07
C LEU A 129 0.04 1.07 -24.27
N TYR A 130 -0.65 -0.05 -24.01
CA TYR A 130 -0.09 -1.39 -24.20
C TYR A 130 0.20 -1.75 -25.68
N GLN A 131 -0.31 -1.00 -26.64
CA GLN A 131 -0.09 -1.20 -28.07
C GLN A 131 1.09 -0.38 -28.61
N GLU A 132 1.66 0.50 -27.80
CA GLU A 132 2.84 1.27 -28.19
C GLU A 132 4.09 0.40 -28.27
N GLN A 133 4.97 0.69 -29.24
CA GLN A 133 6.16 -0.14 -29.51
C GLN A 133 7.19 -0.10 -28.39
N PHE A 134 7.20 0.97 -27.59
CA PHE A 134 8.09 1.15 -26.44
C PHE A 134 7.53 0.55 -25.14
N THR A 135 6.33 -0.04 -25.18
CA THR A 135 5.63 -0.54 -23.99
C THR A 135 5.73 -2.07 -23.88
N GLU A 136 6.23 -2.58 -22.76
CA GLU A 136 6.03 -3.97 -22.37
C GLU A 136 4.62 -4.17 -21.84
N ARG A 137 3.87 -5.09 -22.44
CA ARG A 137 2.57 -5.51 -21.91
C ARG A 137 2.76 -6.58 -20.83
N ILE A 138 2.65 -6.16 -19.58
CA ILE A 138 2.69 -7.06 -18.41
C ILE A 138 1.38 -7.84 -18.27
N GLY A 139 0.26 -7.20 -18.61
CA GLY A 139 -1.08 -7.78 -18.54
C GLY A 139 -1.83 -7.31 -17.29
N SER A 140 -2.35 -8.25 -16.50
CA SER A 140 -3.10 -7.93 -15.29
C SER A 140 -2.21 -7.98 -14.04
N VAL A 141 -2.47 -7.07 -13.09
CA VAL A 141 -1.83 -7.08 -11.76
C VAL A 141 -2.11 -8.35 -10.95
N GLU A 142 -3.06 -9.20 -11.37
CA GLU A 142 -3.28 -10.54 -10.81
C GLU A 142 -2.02 -11.40 -10.87
N SER A 143 -1.21 -11.24 -11.92
CA SER A 143 0.06 -11.93 -12.03
C SER A 143 1.05 -11.56 -10.91
N PHE A 144 0.89 -10.38 -10.30
CA PHE A 144 1.75 -9.92 -9.20
C PHE A 144 1.38 -10.70 -7.94
N TYR A 145 0.09 -10.76 -7.60
CA TYR A 145 -0.39 -11.49 -6.44
C TYR A 145 -0.14 -12.98 -6.54
N GLU A 146 -0.27 -13.58 -7.72
CA GLU A 146 0.09 -14.99 -7.92
C GLU A 146 1.60 -15.23 -7.75
N ALA A 147 2.46 -14.28 -8.11
CA ALA A 147 3.89 -14.36 -7.87
C ALA A 147 4.21 -14.29 -6.36
N PHE A 148 3.61 -13.35 -5.64
CA PHE A 148 3.77 -13.24 -4.18
C PHE A 148 3.20 -14.46 -3.45
N LYS A 149 2.01 -14.94 -3.81
CA LYS A 149 1.43 -16.16 -3.23
C LYS A 149 2.34 -17.39 -3.41
N GLN A 150 2.99 -17.51 -4.56
CA GLN A 150 3.97 -18.57 -4.81
C GLN A 150 5.24 -18.40 -3.95
N GLN A 151 5.70 -17.15 -3.76
CA GLN A 151 6.85 -16.85 -2.91
C GLN A 151 6.56 -17.17 -1.43
N TYR A 152 5.40 -16.76 -0.91
CA TYR A 152 5.01 -17.02 0.48
C TYR A 152 4.97 -18.52 0.75
N ARG A 153 4.28 -19.27 -0.10
CA ARG A 153 4.21 -20.74 0.02
C ARG A 153 5.55 -21.44 -0.07
N ARG A 154 6.51 -20.86 -0.78
CA ARG A 154 7.88 -21.41 -0.88
C ARG A 154 8.62 -21.31 0.46
N TYR A 155 8.25 -20.34 1.28
CA TYR A 155 8.84 -20.05 2.58
C TYR A 155 7.87 -20.40 3.73
N ASP A 156 6.96 -21.36 3.49
CA ASP A 156 5.99 -21.88 4.46
C ASP A 156 5.07 -20.83 5.10
N TRP A 157 4.89 -19.69 4.42
CA TRP A 157 3.89 -18.68 4.74
C TRP A 157 2.69 -18.77 3.80
N ASP A 158 1.54 -18.30 4.28
CA ASP A 158 0.34 -18.13 3.47
C ASP A 158 -0.06 -16.66 3.36
N MET A 159 -1.05 -16.38 2.51
CA MET A 159 -1.76 -15.10 2.45
C MET A 159 -3.17 -15.35 3.03
N PRO A 160 -3.35 -15.20 4.35
CA PRO A 160 -4.50 -15.77 5.06
C PRO A 160 -5.81 -15.01 4.84
N LEU A 161 -5.75 -13.73 4.44
CA LEU A 161 -6.95 -12.92 4.27
C LEU A 161 -7.60 -13.19 2.91
N ILE A 162 -8.88 -13.55 2.90
CA ILE A 162 -9.59 -13.95 1.67
C ILE A 162 -10.15 -12.77 0.87
N ASP A 163 -10.25 -11.59 1.49
CA ASP A 163 -10.98 -10.42 1.01
C ASP A 163 -10.06 -9.27 0.57
N THR A 164 -8.74 -9.44 0.68
CA THR A 164 -7.76 -8.46 0.20
C THR A 164 -6.53 -9.15 -0.40
N LYS A 165 -5.97 -8.60 -1.48
CA LYS A 165 -4.69 -9.05 -2.05
C LYS A 165 -3.53 -8.13 -1.69
N ASN A 166 -3.80 -7.11 -0.90
CA ASN A 166 -2.79 -6.18 -0.41
C ASN A 166 -1.75 -6.93 0.42
N VAL A 167 -0.53 -7.07 -0.12
CA VAL A 167 0.53 -7.89 0.48
C VAL A 167 0.97 -7.36 1.86
N PHE A 168 0.94 -6.04 2.07
CA PHE A 168 1.24 -5.44 3.37
C PHE A 168 0.17 -5.80 4.43
N ILE A 169 -1.10 -5.79 4.05
CA ILE A 169 -2.19 -6.18 4.97
C ILE A 169 -2.14 -7.68 5.28
N GLN A 170 -1.73 -8.50 4.32
CA GLN A 170 -1.48 -9.94 4.51
C GLN A 170 -0.32 -10.17 5.48
N ASP A 171 0.76 -9.39 5.37
CA ASP A 171 1.89 -9.43 6.31
C ASP A 171 1.48 -9.09 7.74
N ASN A 172 0.60 -8.09 7.93
CA ASN A 172 0.09 -7.76 9.25
C ASN A 172 -0.74 -8.91 9.86
N ALA A 173 -1.50 -9.66 9.05
CA ALA A 173 -2.24 -10.83 9.53
C ALA A 173 -1.30 -11.98 9.93
N ASN A 174 -0.26 -12.25 9.14
CA ASN A 174 0.75 -13.26 9.46
C ASN A 174 1.54 -12.90 10.73
N LEU A 175 1.92 -11.63 10.88
CA LEU A 175 2.58 -11.14 12.09
C LEU A 175 1.69 -11.26 13.33
N TYR A 176 0.40 -10.97 13.20
CA TYR A 176 -0.56 -11.17 14.28
C TYR A 176 -0.61 -12.64 14.70
N GLU A 177 -0.74 -13.57 13.75
CA GLU A 177 -0.74 -15.00 14.04
C GLU A 177 0.58 -15.47 14.69
N LEU A 178 1.73 -15.00 14.21
CA LEU A 178 3.04 -15.33 14.75
C LEU A 178 3.19 -14.97 16.23
N VAL A 179 2.66 -13.80 16.62
CA VAL A 179 2.81 -13.23 17.96
C VAL A 179 1.67 -13.67 18.89
N ALA A 180 0.41 -13.56 18.45
CA ALA A 180 -0.77 -13.87 19.25
C ALA A 180 -1.17 -15.35 19.21
N GLY A 181 -0.74 -16.11 18.19
CA GLY A 181 -1.13 -17.50 17.98
C GLY A 181 -2.56 -17.66 17.43
N GLU A 182 -3.18 -16.57 16.97
CA GLU A 182 -4.55 -16.55 16.46
C GLU A 182 -4.57 -16.18 14.97
N SER A 183 -5.17 -17.03 14.15
CA SER A 183 -5.27 -16.80 12.71
C SER A 183 -6.43 -15.84 12.36
N LEU A 184 -6.19 -14.91 11.45
CA LEU A 184 -7.21 -14.03 10.88
C LEU A 184 -7.52 -14.44 9.44
N SER A 185 -8.79 -14.41 9.05
CA SER A 185 -9.23 -14.84 7.71
C SER A 185 -9.76 -13.70 6.84
N ARG A 186 -10.03 -12.55 7.43
CA ARG A 186 -10.60 -11.37 6.77
C ARG A 186 -9.96 -10.10 7.29
N ALA A 187 -9.83 -9.11 6.41
CA ALA A 187 -9.21 -7.84 6.75
C ALA A 187 -9.95 -7.14 7.90
N GLU A 188 -11.28 -7.22 8.00
CA GLU A 188 -11.98 -6.54 9.11
C GLU A 188 -11.51 -7.03 10.49
N GLN A 189 -11.21 -8.33 10.61
CA GLN A 189 -10.72 -8.91 11.86
C GLN A 189 -9.35 -8.34 12.26
N LEU A 190 -8.51 -8.00 11.29
CA LEU A 190 -7.22 -7.34 11.55
C LEU A 190 -7.45 -5.96 12.17
N PHE A 191 -8.43 -5.21 11.68
CA PHE A 191 -8.72 -3.87 12.20
C PHE A 191 -9.42 -3.90 13.57
N ASP A 192 -10.14 -4.97 13.88
CA ASP A 192 -10.71 -5.20 15.21
C ASP A 192 -9.63 -5.39 16.28
N VAL A 193 -8.56 -6.14 15.96
CA VAL A 193 -7.46 -6.43 16.90
C VAL A 193 -6.34 -5.38 16.87
N LEU A 194 -6.30 -4.53 15.85
CA LEU A 194 -5.24 -3.55 15.64
C LEU A 194 -4.98 -2.65 16.86
N PRO A 195 -5.99 -2.12 17.59
CA PRO A 195 -5.76 -1.31 18.78
C PRO A 195 -4.96 -2.02 19.88
N ASP A 196 -5.07 -3.35 19.96
CA ASP A 196 -4.44 -4.18 20.99
C ASP A 196 -3.12 -4.82 20.51
N ALA A 197 -2.77 -4.63 19.24
CA ALA A 197 -1.60 -5.22 18.59
C ALA A 197 -0.61 -4.14 18.09
N PRO A 198 0.02 -3.36 19.00
CA PRO A 198 0.91 -2.27 18.64
C PRO A 198 2.17 -2.68 17.87
N TYR A 199 2.54 -3.96 17.93
CA TYR A 199 3.69 -4.50 17.21
C TYR A 199 3.45 -4.66 15.70
N LEU A 200 2.21 -4.50 15.24
CA LEU A 200 1.89 -4.59 13.82
C LEU A 200 2.34 -3.32 13.09
N PRO A 201 3.04 -3.42 11.94
CA PRO A 201 3.43 -2.26 11.13
C PRO A 201 2.28 -1.34 10.76
N LEU A 202 1.06 -1.87 10.59
CA LEU A 202 -0.12 -1.06 10.31
C LEU A 202 -0.47 -0.12 11.47
N TYR A 203 -0.09 -0.43 12.71
CA TYR A 203 -0.40 0.38 13.89
C TYR A 203 0.22 1.78 13.79
N SER A 204 1.49 1.88 13.35
CA SER A 204 2.19 3.18 13.25
C SER A 204 1.48 4.15 12.31
N VAL A 205 0.87 3.63 11.24
CA VAL A 205 0.07 4.41 10.29
C VAL A 205 -1.11 5.07 10.97
N PHE A 206 -1.76 4.34 11.89
CA PHE A 206 -2.87 4.88 12.67
C PHE A 206 -2.39 5.79 13.81
N SER A 207 -1.21 5.53 14.36
CA SER A 207 -0.54 6.49 15.24
C SER A 207 -0.34 7.83 14.54
N ASP A 208 0.11 7.85 13.28
CA ASP A 208 0.27 9.08 12.52
C ASP A 208 -1.08 9.75 12.19
N ILE A 209 -2.07 8.96 11.78
CA ILE A 209 -3.41 9.46 11.42
C ILE A 209 -4.12 10.10 12.62
N PHE A 210 -4.00 9.50 13.80
CA PHE A 210 -4.66 9.98 15.02
C PHE A 210 -3.73 10.80 15.91
N ALA A 211 -2.50 11.10 15.48
CA ALA A 211 -1.54 11.88 16.23
C ALA A 211 -2.13 13.25 16.62
N ARG A 212 -1.87 13.67 17.86
CA ARG A 212 -2.12 15.06 18.23
C ARG A 212 -1.16 15.98 17.47
N PRO A 213 -1.65 17.10 16.90
CA PRO A 213 -0.81 18.02 16.14
C PRO A 213 0.41 18.58 16.89
N ASP A 214 0.32 18.74 18.21
CA ASP A 214 1.32 19.46 19.02
C ASP A 214 1.68 18.77 20.36
N GLU A 215 1.23 17.53 20.60
CA GLU A 215 1.39 16.84 21.90
C GLU A 215 1.52 15.32 21.75
N TYR A 216 1.89 14.64 22.85
CA TYR A 216 1.81 13.18 22.94
C TYR A 216 0.36 12.72 23.12
N GLY A 217 0.04 11.56 22.53
CA GLY A 217 -1.28 10.93 22.60
C GLY A 217 -2.07 11.05 21.31
N SER A 218 -3.22 10.37 21.29
CA SER A 218 -4.10 10.33 20.13
C SER A 218 -5.31 11.25 20.31
N VAL A 219 -5.87 11.71 19.20
CA VAL A 219 -7.09 12.50 19.14
C VAL A 219 -8.02 11.94 18.06
N PRO A 220 -9.34 11.83 18.33
CA PRO A 220 -10.26 11.39 17.29
C PRO A 220 -10.30 12.41 16.14
N LEU A 221 -10.38 11.89 14.92
CA LEU A 221 -10.59 12.64 13.69
C LEU A 221 -11.92 13.40 13.71
N ASN A 222 -11.96 14.51 12.98
CA ASN A 222 -13.18 15.24 12.72
C ASN A 222 -14.21 14.34 12.00
N THR A 223 -15.40 14.24 12.58
CA THR A 223 -16.46 13.36 12.10
C THR A 223 -17.08 13.78 10.77
N GLU A 224 -17.01 15.07 10.39
CA GLU A 224 -17.67 15.57 9.18
C GLU A 224 -16.91 15.18 7.91
N ASP A 225 -15.59 15.39 7.88
CA ASP A 225 -14.78 15.22 6.66
C ASP A 225 -13.71 14.12 6.77
N GLU A 226 -13.01 14.04 7.89
CA GLU A 226 -11.82 13.18 8.04
C GLU A 226 -12.20 11.71 8.24
N VAL A 227 -13.27 11.40 8.99
CA VAL A 227 -13.75 10.02 9.13
C VAL A 227 -14.22 9.43 7.78
N PRO A 228 -15.06 10.12 6.99
CA PRO A 228 -15.33 9.69 5.61
C PRO A 228 -14.06 9.63 4.73
N GLY A 229 -13.10 10.54 4.98
CA GLY A 229 -11.76 10.54 4.38
C GLY A 229 -11.00 9.26 4.62
N LEU A 230 -10.90 8.83 5.88
CA LEU A 230 -10.26 7.59 6.29
C LEU A 230 -10.95 6.39 5.65
N GLY A 231 -12.28 6.38 5.59
CA GLY A 231 -13.01 5.35 4.85
C GLY A 231 -12.64 5.30 3.37
N ARG A 232 -12.46 6.44 2.70
CA ARG A 232 -11.98 6.50 1.30
C ARG A 232 -10.52 6.06 1.17
N TRP A 233 -9.68 6.36 2.15
CA TRP A 233 -8.26 5.99 2.19
C TRP A 233 -8.09 4.48 2.34
N LEU A 234 -8.84 3.86 3.27
CA LEU A 234 -8.87 2.42 3.52
C LEU A 234 -9.33 1.63 2.30
N ARG A 235 -10.45 2.06 1.70
CA ARG A 235 -11.01 1.39 0.52
C ARG A 235 -10.01 1.29 -0.61
N ARG A 236 -9.15 2.30 -0.79
CA ARG A 236 -8.16 2.28 -1.88
C ARG A 236 -7.12 1.18 -1.76
N ARG A 237 -6.93 0.70 -0.55
CA ARG A 237 -5.85 -0.19 -0.16
C ARG A 237 -6.35 -1.61 0.12
N ILE A 238 -7.58 -1.78 0.62
CA ILE A 238 -8.02 -3.07 1.19
C ILE A 238 -9.04 -3.81 0.31
N GLU A 239 -9.61 -3.16 -0.72
CA GLU A 239 -10.69 -3.71 -1.59
C GLU A 239 -12.10 -3.65 -0.98
N TRP A 240 -12.28 -2.84 0.05
CA TRP A 240 -13.59 -2.64 0.66
C TRP A 240 -14.52 -1.74 -0.17
N ASP A 241 -15.81 -2.01 -0.01
CA ASP A 241 -16.86 -1.12 -0.47
C ASP A 241 -16.96 0.14 0.41
N ARG A 242 -17.88 1.05 0.03
CA ARG A 242 -18.06 2.31 0.76
C ARG A 242 -18.51 2.08 2.19
N GLN A 243 -19.39 1.13 2.41
CA GLN A 243 -20.03 0.89 3.69
C GLN A 243 -19.02 0.31 4.68
N THR A 244 -18.32 -0.76 4.30
CA THR A 244 -17.30 -1.40 5.14
C THR A 244 -16.20 -0.42 5.50
N GLY A 245 -15.58 0.25 4.52
CA GLY A 245 -14.50 1.20 4.82
C GLY A 245 -14.92 2.36 5.73
N THR A 246 -16.17 2.85 5.61
CA THR A 246 -16.69 3.90 6.50
C THR A 246 -17.04 3.36 7.89
N SER A 247 -17.49 2.09 8.00
CA SER A 247 -17.79 1.46 9.29
C SER A 247 -16.51 1.31 10.12
N ILE A 248 -15.48 0.72 9.50
CA ILE A 248 -14.17 0.51 10.14
C ILE A 248 -13.55 1.86 10.54
N ALA A 249 -13.57 2.87 9.67
CA ALA A 249 -13.09 4.21 10.01
C ALA A 249 -13.81 4.82 11.24
N ARG A 250 -15.12 4.60 11.37
CA ARG A 250 -15.89 5.06 12.54
C ARG A 250 -15.56 4.26 13.80
N GLU A 251 -15.32 2.96 13.66
CA GLU A 251 -14.97 2.09 14.80
C GLU A 251 -13.60 2.45 15.35
N LEU A 252 -12.59 2.63 14.49
CA LEU A 252 -11.27 3.12 14.89
C LEU A 252 -11.37 4.50 15.57
N ASN A 253 -12.12 5.43 14.98
CA ASN A 253 -12.30 6.76 15.57
C ASN A 253 -13.01 6.71 16.93
N ARG A 254 -13.97 5.79 17.11
CA ARG A 254 -14.64 5.56 18.39
C ARG A 254 -13.70 4.95 19.43
N ALA A 255 -12.79 4.07 19.02
CA ALA A 255 -11.78 3.51 19.92
C ALA A 255 -10.91 4.64 20.49
N VAL A 256 -10.36 5.50 19.63
CA VAL A 256 -9.57 6.68 20.04
C VAL A 256 -10.39 7.66 20.89
N SER A 257 -11.67 7.87 20.55
CA SER A 257 -12.55 8.73 21.35
C SER A 257 -12.85 8.19 22.75
N ARG A 258 -12.83 6.86 22.95
CA ARG A 258 -13.06 6.22 24.25
C ARG A 258 -11.78 6.18 25.08
N ASP A 259 -10.65 5.99 24.43
CA ASP A 259 -9.34 5.89 25.04
C ASP A 259 -8.30 6.60 24.18
N GLY A 260 -7.86 7.77 24.63
CA GLY A 260 -6.86 8.58 23.93
C GLY A 260 -5.43 8.00 23.95
N SER A 261 -5.22 6.85 24.61
CA SER A 261 -3.98 6.08 24.53
C SER A 261 -3.97 5.07 23.38
N VAL A 262 -5.13 4.78 22.77
CA VAL A 262 -5.22 3.96 21.56
C VAL A 262 -4.47 4.67 20.43
N PHE A 263 -3.58 3.95 19.76
CA PHE A 263 -2.65 4.50 18.75
C PHE A 263 -1.61 5.50 19.30
N ASP A 264 -1.46 5.67 20.62
CA ASP A 264 -0.36 6.47 21.18
C ASP A 264 0.94 5.63 21.18
N PRO A 265 2.00 6.06 20.47
CA PRO A 265 3.27 5.34 20.44
C PRO A 265 3.91 5.19 21.84
N SER A 266 3.73 6.17 22.73
CA SER A 266 4.32 6.15 24.08
C SER A 266 3.71 5.06 24.95
N TYR A 267 2.40 4.85 24.82
CA TYR A 267 1.69 3.78 25.51
C TYR A 267 2.02 2.42 24.88
N ALA A 268 2.02 2.35 23.55
CA ALA A 268 2.34 1.17 22.76
C ALA A 268 3.71 0.57 23.12
N ARG A 269 4.76 1.39 23.21
CA ARG A 269 6.13 0.97 23.61
C ARG A 269 6.20 0.21 24.93
N ARG A 270 5.25 0.47 25.85
CA ARG A 270 5.20 -0.14 27.20
C ARG A 270 4.27 -1.36 27.26
N SER A 271 3.58 -1.67 26.17
CA SER A 271 2.65 -2.79 26.12
C SER A 271 3.39 -4.13 26.24
N PRO A 272 2.91 -5.08 27.07
CA PRO A 272 3.43 -6.45 27.08
C PRO A 272 3.42 -7.12 25.70
N ALA A 273 2.50 -6.73 24.81
CA ALA A 273 2.42 -7.24 23.45
C ALA A 273 3.69 -6.96 22.64
N MET A 274 4.37 -5.83 22.88
CA MET A 274 5.66 -5.51 22.24
C MET A 274 6.76 -6.48 22.68
N GLN A 275 6.76 -6.90 23.95
CA GLN A 275 7.74 -7.88 24.42
C GLN A 275 7.48 -9.25 23.81
N ASN A 276 6.22 -9.70 23.78
CA ASN A 276 5.84 -10.96 23.14
C ASN A 276 6.22 -10.99 21.66
N ALA A 277 6.11 -9.84 20.97
CA ALA A 277 6.50 -9.69 19.59
C ALA A 277 8.01 -9.87 19.39
N ARG A 278 8.84 -9.19 20.21
CA ARG A 278 10.30 -9.36 20.20
C ARG A 278 10.70 -10.81 20.50
N ASP A 279 10.07 -11.44 21.48
CA ASP A 279 10.36 -12.83 21.84
C ASP A 279 9.99 -13.79 20.70
N SER A 280 8.94 -13.47 19.93
CA SER A 280 8.50 -14.27 18.78
C SER A 280 9.46 -14.22 17.59
N THR A 281 10.40 -13.27 17.53
CA THR A 281 11.46 -13.24 16.49
C THR A 281 12.36 -14.47 16.55
N SER A 282 12.45 -15.15 17.69
CA SER A 282 13.18 -16.43 17.83
C SER A 282 12.59 -17.57 17.00
N LYS A 283 11.36 -17.42 16.50
CA LYS A 283 10.68 -18.38 15.63
C LYS A 283 10.97 -18.16 14.14
N LEU A 284 11.66 -17.08 13.79
CA LEU A 284 11.96 -16.67 12.41
C LEU A 284 13.38 -17.08 12.00
N ASP A 285 13.59 -17.39 10.72
CA ASP A 285 14.91 -17.68 10.14
C ASP A 285 15.28 -16.66 9.04
N PRO A 286 15.77 -15.47 9.42
CA PRO A 286 15.97 -14.34 8.51
C PRO A 286 17.12 -14.52 7.51
N GLN A 287 18.01 -15.49 7.69
CA GLN A 287 19.19 -15.63 6.83
C GLN A 287 18.85 -16.19 5.45
N ASP A 288 17.91 -17.15 5.41
CA ASP A 288 17.54 -17.87 4.19
C ASP A 288 16.09 -17.57 3.74
N ASN A 289 15.30 -16.87 4.56
CA ASN A 289 13.92 -16.52 4.28
C ASN A 289 13.71 -14.99 4.26
N PRO A 290 13.50 -14.37 3.08
CA PRO A 290 13.32 -12.92 2.95
C PRO A 290 11.99 -12.42 3.55
N ILE A 291 11.01 -13.30 3.78
CA ILE A 291 9.77 -12.95 4.49
C ILE A 291 10.05 -12.87 5.98
N ASP A 292 10.77 -13.84 6.53
CA ASP A 292 11.19 -13.84 7.94
C ASP A 292 12.11 -12.66 8.25
N ALA A 293 13.03 -12.31 7.35
CA ALA A 293 13.85 -11.11 7.47
C ALA A 293 12.98 -9.85 7.60
N ARG A 294 12.00 -9.69 6.70
CA ARG A 294 11.06 -8.57 6.74
C ARG A 294 10.20 -8.57 8.01
N TYR A 295 9.75 -9.72 8.48
CA TYR A 295 8.98 -9.84 9.71
C TYR A 295 9.81 -9.52 10.94
N GLN A 296 11.06 -9.98 10.97
CA GLN A 296 11.98 -9.62 12.03
C GLN A 296 12.22 -8.12 12.05
N ASP A 297 12.48 -7.51 10.90
CA ASP A 297 12.66 -6.06 10.78
C ASP A 297 11.42 -5.32 11.33
N PHE A 298 10.22 -5.73 10.92
CA PHE A 298 8.97 -5.16 11.44
C PHE A 298 8.83 -5.27 12.97
N LEU A 299 9.12 -6.43 13.56
CA LEU A 299 8.98 -6.66 15.00
C LEU A 299 10.09 -6.01 15.84
N MET A 300 11.26 -5.75 15.23
CA MET A 300 12.43 -5.16 15.88
C MET A 300 12.51 -3.65 15.70
N THR A 301 11.82 -3.10 14.69
CA THR A 301 11.79 -1.68 14.40
C THR A 301 11.18 -0.91 15.58
N GLU A 302 11.97 -0.05 16.21
CA GLU A 302 11.52 0.86 17.28
C GLU A 302 10.73 2.08 16.74
N ALA A 303 10.10 1.99 15.56
CA ALA A 303 9.48 3.14 14.89
C ALA A 303 8.18 3.66 15.54
N LEU A 304 7.75 3.07 16.65
CA LEU A 304 6.83 3.73 17.57
C LEU A 304 7.63 4.54 18.54
#